data_AF-A0A963HJR5-F1
#
_entry.id   AF-A0A963HJR5-F1
#
_cell.length_a   1.000
_cell.length_b   1.000
_cell.length_c   1.000
_cell.angle_alpha   90.00
_cell.angle_beta   90.00
_cell.angle_gamma   90.00
#
_symmetry.space_group_name_H-M   'P 1'
#
loop_
_entity.id
_entity.type
_entity.pdbx_description
1 polymer ?
#
loop_
_entity_poly.entity_id
_entity_poly.type
_entity_poly.pdbx_seq_one_letter_code
_entity_poly.pdbx_strand_id
1 'polypeptide(L)'
;MSRSATLPPIRVAPGTKARLEAVLREGESLTQFIENAVCREAEFRAEQNAAVARAKRALCSADKGVGLMTAEDFLAGMEQRADAARQRIREMAAARNERAAG
;
A
#
# COMPACT_ATOMS: atom_id res chain seq x y z
N MET A 1 2.63 -8.44 29.09
CA MET A 1 2.24 -9.73 28.52
C MET A 1 0.95 -9.53 27.73
N SER A 2 0.99 -9.52 26.40
CA SER A 2 -0.20 -9.37 25.57
C SER A 2 -1.04 -10.64 25.67
N ARG A 3 -2.33 -10.51 26.02
CA ARG A 3 -3.23 -11.66 26.04
C ARG A 3 -3.45 -12.13 24.61
N SER A 4 -3.16 -13.40 24.32
CA SER A 4 -3.56 -14.02 23.07
C SER A 4 -5.09 -14.11 23.02
N ALA A 5 -5.67 -13.79 21.87
CA ALA A 5 -7.10 -13.95 21.60
C ALA A 5 -7.28 -15.05 20.55
N THR A 6 -8.33 -15.85 20.69
CA THR A 6 -8.63 -16.93 19.76
C THR A 6 -9.76 -16.51 18.83
N LEU A 7 -9.65 -16.83 17.54
CA LEU A 7 -10.77 -16.70 16.62
C LEU A 7 -11.93 -17.62 17.04
N PRO A 8 -13.20 -17.19 16.87
CA PRO A 8 -14.34 -18.06 17.16
C PRO A 8 -14.27 -19.36 16.36
N PRO A 9 -14.75 -20.49 16.91
CA PRO A 9 -14.78 -21.76 16.18
C PRO A 9 -15.74 -21.67 14.99
N ILE A 10 -15.23 -21.96 13.79
CA ILE A 10 -16.01 -21.94 12.55
C ILE A 10 -16.26 -23.38 12.10
N ARG A 11 -17.53 -23.74 11.89
CA ARG A 11 -17.90 -25.01 11.26
C ARG A 11 -17.79 -24.87 9.75
N VAL A 12 -17.08 -25.79 9.11
CA VAL A 12 -16.92 -25.84 7.65
C VAL A 12 -17.35 -27.20 7.12
N ALA A 13 -17.81 -27.23 5.86
CA ALA A 13 -18.08 -28.49 5.18
C ALA A 13 -16.77 -29.31 5.03
N PRO A 14 -16.82 -30.65 5.11
CA PRO A 14 -15.63 -31.49 4.97
C PRO A 14 -14.85 -31.24 3.68
N GLY A 15 -15.56 -31.06 2.56
CA GLY A 15 -14.94 -30.74 1.27
C GLY A 15 -14.22 -29.40 1.25
N THR A 16 -14.65 -28.41 2.05
CA THR A 16 -13.94 -27.12 2.18
C THR A 16 -12.63 -27.32 2.94
N LYS A 17 -12.65 -28.07 4.04
CA LYS A 17 -11.44 -28.39 4.80
C LYS A 17 -10.41 -29.11 3.91
N ALA A 18 -10.84 -30.14 3.17
CA ALA A 18 -9.96 -30.88 2.27
C ALA A 18 -9.30 -30.00 1.20
N ARG A 19 -10.06 -29.05 0.61
CA ARG A 19 -9.48 -28.09 -0.36
C ARG A 19 -8.43 -27.17 0.27
N LEU A 20 -8.63 -26.74 1.52
CA LEU A 20 -7.66 -25.89 2.23
C LEU A 20 -6.39 -26.67 2.56
N GLU A 21 -6.53 -27.92 3.01
CA GLU A 21 -5.38 -28.79 3.32
C GLU A 21 -4.56 -29.14 2.06
N ALA A 22 -5.22 -29.31 0.92
CA ALA A 22 -4.57 -29.65 -0.35
C ALA A 22 -3.68 -28.52 -0.93
N VAL A 23 -3.83 -27.27 -0.47
CA VAL A 23 -3.04 -26.13 -0.96
C VAL A 23 -1.97 -25.66 0.03
N LEU A 24 -1.82 -26.35 1.16
CA LEU A 24 -0.79 -26.03 2.15
C LEU A 24 0.60 -26.25 1.58
N ARG A 25 1.53 -25.38 1.95
CA ARG A 25 2.95 -25.54 1.63
C ARG A 25 3.59 -26.56 2.57
N GLU A 26 4.76 -27.06 2.18
CA GLU A 26 5.53 -27.95 3.05
C GLU A 26 5.84 -27.29 4.39
N GLY A 27 5.50 -27.98 5.49
CA GLY A 27 5.66 -27.46 6.86
C GLY A 27 4.62 -26.42 7.31
N GLU A 28 3.66 -26.03 6.46
CA GLU A 28 2.60 -25.09 6.82
C GLU A 28 1.42 -25.81 7.47
N SER A 29 0.97 -25.32 8.62
CA SER A 29 -0.25 -25.82 9.26
C SER A 29 -1.51 -25.08 8.78
N LEU A 30 -2.66 -25.76 8.85
CA LEU A 30 -3.95 -25.15 8.53
C LEU A 30 -4.24 -23.90 9.39
N THR A 31 -3.84 -23.90 10.66
CA THR A 31 -3.98 -22.75 11.57
C THR A 31 -3.19 -21.55 11.07
N GLN A 32 -1.91 -21.75 10.72
CA GLN A 32 -1.06 -20.67 10.18
C GLN A 32 -1.62 -20.12 8.87
N PHE A 33 -2.10 -20.99 7.98
CA PHE A 33 -2.72 -20.59 6.73
C PHE A 33 -3.96 -19.70 6.98
N ILE A 34 -4.85 -20.11 7.89
CA ILE A 34 -6.06 -19.35 8.25
C ILE A 34 -5.70 -18.01 8.89
N GLU A 35 -4.78 -18.00 9.85
CA GLU A 35 -4.31 -16.78 10.50
C GLU A 35 -3.79 -15.77 9.47
N ASN A 36 -2.88 -16.21 8.59
CA ASN A 36 -2.31 -15.38 7.54
C ASN A 36 -3.39 -14.83 6.59
N ALA A 37 -4.37 -15.65 6.19
CA ALA A 37 -5.44 -15.23 5.31
C ALA A 37 -6.34 -14.16 5.97
N VAL A 38 -6.72 -14.35 7.23
CA VAL A 38 -7.57 -13.40 7.96
C VAL A 38 -6.83 -12.09 8.22
N CYS A 39 -5.56 -12.14 8.61
CA CYS A 39 -4.74 -10.93 8.82
C CYS A 39 -4.60 -10.13 7.53
N ARG A 40 -4.26 -10.78 6.41
CA ARG A 40 -4.15 -10.12 5.11
C ARG A 40 -5.46 -9.47 4.66
N GLU A 41 -6.58 -10.16 4.84
CA GLU A 41 -7.89 -9.61 4.49
C GLU A 41 -8.26 -8.41 5.38
N ALA A 42 -7.93 -8.45 6.67
CA ALA A 42 -8.15 -7.34 7.59
C ALA A 42 -7.32 -6.11 7.21
N GLU A 43 -6.03 -6.30 6.92
CA GLU A 43 -5.12 -5.25 6.44
C GLU A 43 -5.64 -4.63 5.14
N PHE A 44 -5.99 -5.46 4.17
CA PHE A 44 -6.53 -5.01 2.88
C PHE A 44 -7.81 -4.17 3.05
N ARG A 45 -8.74 -4.60 3.91
CA ARG A 45 -9.95 -3.81 4.21
C ARG A 45 -9.65 -2.52 4.93
N ALA A 46 -8.68 -2.51 5.85
CA ALA A 46 -8.26 -1.29 6.53
C ALA A 46 -7.71 -0.26 5.53
N GLU A 47 -6.87 -0.70 4.59
CA GLU A 47 -6.33 0.15 3.52
C GLU A 47 -7.42 0.68 2.58
N GLN A 48 -8.36 -0.19 2.16
CA GLN A 48 -9.50 0.22 1.33
C GLN A 48 -10.36 1.27 2.05
N ASN A 49 -10.69 1.05 3.32
CA ASN A 49 -11.45 2.00 4.11
C ASN A 49 -10.71 3.33 4.27
N ALA A 50 -9.39 3.29 4.48
CA ALA A 50 -8.56 4.49 4.55
C ALA A 50 -8.53 5.24 3.21
N ALA A 51 -8.46 4.53 2.09
CA ALA A 51 -8.53 5.11 0.75
C ALA A 51 -9.86 5.81 0.50
N VAL A 52 -10.99 5.15 0.81
CA VAL A 52 -12.33 5.74 0.71
C VAL A 52 -12.45 6.98 1.60
N ALA A 53 -11.94 6.92 2.84
CA ALA A 53 -11.95 8.06 3.74
C ALA A 53 -11.12 9.25 3.19
N ARG A 54 -9.95 8.99 2.59
CA ARG A 54 -9.16 10.02 1.91
C ARG A 54 -9.91 10.63 0.73
N ALA A 55 -10.52 9.80 -0.12
CA ALA A 55 -11.28 10.26 -1.28
C ALA A 55 -12.47 11.14 -0.88
N LYS A 56 -13.24 10.74 0.15
CA LYS A 56 -14.33 11.55 0.68
C LYS A 56 -13.86 12.91 1.20
N ARG A 57 -12.74 12.96 1.92
CA ARG A 57 -12.16 14.23 2.39
C ARG A 57 -11.73 15.11 1.22
N ALA A 58 -11.06 14.53 0.21
CA ALA A 58 -10.64 15.26 -0.98
C ALA A 58 -11.85 15.84 -1.74
N LEU A 59 -12.93 15.06 -1.88
CA LEU A 59 -14.17 15.52 -2.50
C LEU A 59 -14.77 16.70 -1.72
N CYS A 60 -14.92 16.60 -0.40
CA CYS A 60 -15.43 17.72 0.40
C CYS A 60 -14.54 18.98 0.35
N SER A 61 -13.23 18.84 0.13
CA SER A 61 -12.33 19.97 -0.13
C SER A 61 -12.54 20.56 -1.52
N ALA A 62 -12.67 19.70 -2.53
CA ALA A 62 -12.93 20.09 -3.92
C ALA A 62 -14.26 20.83 -4.06
N ASP A 63 -15.32 20.39 -3.37
CA ASP A 63 -16.62 21.09 -3.33
C ASP A 63 -16.51 22.52 -2.77
N LYS A 64 -15.48 22.80 -1.97
CA LYS A 64 -15.16 24.14 -1.44
C LYS A 64 -14.17 24.91 -2.34
N GLY A 65 -13.87 24.39 -3.52
CA GLY A 65 -12.88 24.93 -4.45
C GLY A 65 -11.43 24.69 -4.05
N VAL A 66 -11.16 23.93 -2.97
CA VAL A 66 -9.81 23.71 -2.45
C VAL A 66 -9.14 22.54 -3.17
N GLY A 67 -7.95 22.78 -3.73
CA GLY A 67 -7.14 21.74 -4.36
C GLY A 67 -7.53 21.39 -5.80
N LEU A 68 -8.47 22.14 -6.40
CA LEU A 68 -8.75 22.08 -7.82
C LEU A 68 -7.70 22.88 -8.59
N MET A 69 -7.28 22.37 -9.75
CA MET A 69 -6.39 23.06 -10.68
C MET A 69 -6.76 22.67 -12.11
N THR A 70 -6.40 23.52 -13.07
CA THR A 70 -6.58 23.20 -14.49
C THR A 70 -5.59 22.11 -14.92
N ALA A 71 -5.86 21.47 -16.06
CA ALA A 71 -4.94 20.49 -16.61
C ALA A 71 -3.60 21.14 -16.99
N GLU A 72 -3.67 22.36 -17.49
CA GLU A 72 -2.53 23.20 -17.86
C GLU A 72 -1.65 23.50 -16.65
N ASP A 73 -2.24 23.97 -15.54
CA ASP A 73 -1.50 24.26 -14.30
C ASP A 73 -0.85 22.99 -13.73
N PHE A 74 -1.57 21.87 -13.79
CA PHE A 74 -1.06 20.58 -13.31
C PHE A 74 0.16 20.12 -14.13
N LEU A 75 0.07 20.17 -15.46
CA LEU A 75 1.14 19.78 -16.36
C LEU A 75 2.36 20.69 -16.22
N ALA A 76 2.17 22.00 -16.15
CA ALA A 76 3.25 22.96 -15.91
C ALA A 76 3.97 22.67 -14.58
N GLY A 77 3.22 22.39 -13.51
CA GLY A 77 3.78 22.01 -12.23
C GLY A 77 4.53 20.67 -12.26
N MET A 78 4.08 19.69 -13.06
CA MET A 78 4.80 18.43 -13.26
C MET A 78 6.12 18.63 -13.99
N GLU A 79 6.13 19.44 -15.06
CA GLU A 79 7.33 19.76 -15.83
C GLU A 79 8.38 20.44 -14.95
N GLN A 80 7.97 21.44 -14.17
CA GLN A 80 8.86 22.12 -13.23
C GLN A 80 9.48 21.16 -12.21
N ARG A 81 8.70 20.22 -11.65
CA ARG A 81 9.22 19.21 -10.71
C ARG A 81 10.19 18.24 -11.40
N ALA A 82 9.90 17.85 -12.64
CA ALA A 82 10.77 16.96 -13.41
C ALA A 82 12.12 17.62 -13.71
N ASP A 83 12.13 18.89 -14.09
CA ASP A 83 13.37 19.63 -14.37
C ASP A 83 14.20 19.86 -13.11
N ALA A 84 13.56 20.20 -11.99
CA ALA A 84 14.23 20.29 -10.70
C ALA A 84 14.86 18.94 -10.30
N ALA A 85 14.16 17.82 -10.53
CA ALA A 85 14.72 16.49 -10.26
C ALA A 85 15.92 16.16 -11.17
N ARG A 86 15.82 16.45 -12.47
CA ARG A 86 16.93 16.28 -13.44
C ARG A 86 18.15 17.09 -13.04
N GLN A 87 17.95 18.32 -12.56
CA GLN A 87 19.04 19.18 -12.13
C GLN A 87 19.76 18.61 -10.90
N ARG A 88 19.00 18.18 -9.87
CA ARG A 88 19.59 17.52 -8.69
C ARG A 88 20.38 16.27 -9.06
N ILE A 89 19.88 15.45 -9.99
CA ILE A 89 20.58 14.25 -10.46
C ILE A 89 21.91 14.63 -11.13
N ARG A 90 21.91 15.66 -11.98
CA ARG A 90 23.13 16.15 -12.65
C ARG A 90 24.16 16.68 -11.64
N GLU A 91 23.72 17.45 -10.66
CA GLU A 91 24.59 17.98 -9.60
C GLU A 91 25.20 16.86 -8.76
N MET A 92 24.41 15.87 -8.36
CA MET A 92 24.92 14.69 -7.64
C MET A 92 25.92 13.89 -8.47
N ALA A 93 25.68 13.73 -9.77
CA ALA A 93 26.60 13.04 -10.68
C ALA A 93 27.92 13.81 -10.86
N ALA A 94 27.87 15.13 -11.01
CA ALA A 94 29.05 15.99 -11.09
C ALA A 94 29.89 15.91 -9.80
N ALA A 95 29.25 16.06 -8.65
CA ALA A 95 29.92 15.95 -7.34
C ALA A 95 30.56 14.57 -7.10
N ARG A 96 29.96 13.50 -7.64
CA ARG A 96 30.55 12.16 -7.58
C ARG A 96 31.80 12.04 -8.45
N ASN A 97 31.77 12.60 -9.66
CA ASN A 97 32.90 12.55 -10.58
C ASN A 97 34.09 13.37 -10.06
N GLU A 98 33.83 14.54 -9.46
CA GLU A 98 34.88 15.37 -8.83
C GLU A 98 35.56 14.65 -7.66
N ARG A 99 34.81 13.90 -6.84
CA ARG A 99 35.37 13.09 -5.73
C ARG A 99 36.14 11.85 -6.19
N ALA A 100 35.90 11.37 -7.41
CA ALA A 100 36.63 10.23 -7.97
C ALA A 100 37.89 10.64 -8.72
N ALA A 101 38.04 11.93 -9.04
CA ALA A 101 39.16 12.49 -9.80
C ALA A 101 40.22 13.16 -8.91
N GLY A 102 39.97 13.30 -7.60
CA GLY A 102 40.94 13.75 -6.60
C GLY A 102 41.31 12.63 -5.65
#